data_AF-A0A418XAQ0-F1
#
_entry.id   AF-A0A418XAQ0-F1
#
_cell.length_a   1.000
_cell.length_b   1.000
_cell.length_c   1.000
_cell.angle_alpha   90.00
_cell.angle_beta   90.00
_cell.angle_gamma   90.00
#
_symmetry.space_group_name_H-M   'P 1'
#
loop_
_entity.id
_entity.type
_entity.pdbx_description
1 polymer ?
#
loop_
_entity_poly.entity_id
_entity_poly.type
_entity_poly.pdbx_seq_one_letter_code
_entity_poly.pdbx_strand_id
1 'polypeptide(L)'
;EEHFLGGEITKKWNTFLCNYTHTYEIEVGLSSSGTEFRKPAVFKAVERVNKYVKKSYKSQHMTKEEAIRIMSHVLDCANIICLESDTAALEEAAGDANTAEEALAFFDHIKLINV
;
A
#
# COMPACT_ATOMS: atom_id res chain seq x y z
N GLU A 1 -8.38 9.16 6.41
CA GLU A 1 -8.26 8.20 7.52
C GLU A 1 -6.96 8.46 8.29
N GLU A 2 -6.97 8.37 9.63
CA GLU A 2 -5.75 8.51 10.45
C GLU A 2 -4.98 7.19 10.49
N HIS A 3 -3.70 7.22 10.11
CA HIS A 3 -2.85 6.04 10.16
C HIS A 3 -2.29 5.82 11.58
N PHE A 4 -2.08 4.57 12.03
CA PHE A 4 -1.63 4.29 13.41
C PHE A 4 -0.23 4.80 13.74
N LEU A 5 0.57 5.15 12.73
CA LEU A 5 1.89 5.79 12.91
C LEU A 5 1.81 7.32 12.96
N GLY A 6 0.68 7.90 12.53
CA GLY A 6 0.43 9.34 12.49
C GLY A 6 1.34 10.11 11.53
N GLY A 7 1.25 11.45 11.61
CA GLY A 7 2.18 12.37 10.96
C GLY A 7 2.24 12.23 9.44
N GLU A 8 3.45 12.23 8.89
CA GLU A 8 3.69 12.10 7.44
C GLU A 8 3.15 10.79 6.85
N ILE A 9 3.11 9.71 7.64
CA ILE A 9 2.56 8.42 7.17
C ILE A 9 1.06 8.54 6.92
N THR A 10 0.33 9.30 7.75
CA THR A 10 -1.10 9.56 7.50
C THR A 10 -1.33 10.23 6.15
N LYS A 11 -0.47 11.18 5.75
CA LYS A 11 -0.59 11.83 4.43
C LYS A 11 -0.39 10.84 3.30
N LYS A 12 0.74 10.10 3.32
CA LYS A 12 1.08 9.09 2.30
C LYS A 12 0.04 7.98 2.21
N TRP A 13 -0.51 7.54 3.35
CA TRP A 13 -1.57 6.53 3.43
C TRP A 13 -2.86 7.01 2.75
N ASN A 14 -3.27 8.25 3.03
CA ASN A 14 -4.46 8.81 2.40
C ASN A 14 -4.28 9.02 0.89
N THR A 15 -3.09 9.43 0.45
CA THR A 15 -2.75 9.47 -0.97
C THR A 15 -2.85 8.10 -1.61
N PHE A 16 -2.31 7.07 -0.95
CA PHE A 16 -2.40 5.67 -1.40
C PHE A 16 -3.86 5.23 -1.54
N LEU A 17 -4.69 5.41 -0.50
CA LEU A 17 -6.10 5.03 -0.56
C LEU A 17 -6.85 5.76 -1.69
N CYS A 18 -6.64 7.07 -1.84
CA CYS A 18 -7.26 7.88 -2.87
C CYS A 18 -6.86 7.43 -4.29
N ASN A 19 -5.58 7.13 -4.49
CA ASN A 19 -5.04 6.72 -5.79
C ASN A 19 -5.51 5.32 -6.20
N TYR A 20 -5.62 4.42 -5.22
CA TYR A 20 -5.93 3.02 -5.47
C TYR A 20 -7.43 2.69 -5.43
N THR A 21 -8.26 3.54 -4.82
CA THR A 21 -9.69 3.25 -4.62
C THR A 21 -10.54 4.11 -5.56
N HIS A 22 -11.30 3.49 -6.45
CA HIS A 22 -12.31 4.16 -7.26
C HIS A 22 -13.70 3.73 -6.79
N THR A 23 -14.49 4.66 -6.27
CA THR A 23 -15.88 4.42 -5.88
C THR A 23 -16.81 4.97 -6.96
N TYR A 24 -17.66 4.12 -7.52
CA TYR A 24 -18.73 4.54 -8.43
C TYR A 24 -20.10 4.24 -7.81
N GLU A 25 -21.03 5.19 -7.95
CA GLU A 25 -22.43 4.98 -7.60
C GLU A 25 -23.13 4.24 -8.73
N ILE A 26 -23.65 3.04 -8.46
CA ILE A 26 -24.46 2.29 -9.43
C ILE A 26 -25.91 2.73 -9.27
N GLU A 27 -26.36 3.68 -10.09
CA GLU A 27 -27.78 4.06 -10.19
C GLU A 27 -28.56 3.09 -11.09
N VAL A 28 -28.75 1.82 -10.68
CA VAL A 28 -29.84 0.99 -11.25
C VAL A 28 -30.43 0.07 -10.18
N GLY A 29 -31.54 0.51 -9.55
CA GLY A 29 -32.53 -0.35 -8.91
C GLY A 29 -32.23 -0.98 -7.54
N LEU A 30 -30.96 -1.14 -7.15
CA LEU A 30 -30.54 -1.57 -5.81
C LEU A 30 -29.25 -0.81 -5.46
N SER A 31 -29.32 0.11 -4.50
CA SER A 31 -28.18 0.95 -4.08
C SER A 31 -27.03 0.08 -3.56
N SER A 32 -26.12 -0.31 -4.46
CA SER A 32 -24.89 -1.02 -4.16
C SER A 32 -23.76 -0.22 -4.77
N SER A 33 -23.00 0.48 -3.93
CA SER A 33 -21.78 1.17 -4.36
C SER A 33 -20.71 0.12 -4.66
N GLY A 34 -20.13 0.20 -5.86
CA GLY A 34 -18.99 -0.63 -6.24
C GLY A 34 -17.69 0.07 -5.86
N THR A 35 -16.79 -0.64 -5.19
CA THR A 35 -15.42 -0.17 -4.97
C THR A 35 -14.49 -0.99 -5.85
N GLU A 36 -13.83 -0.33 -6.81
CA GLU A 36 -12.80 -0.94 -7.64
C GLU A 36 -11.41 -0.50 -7.16
N PHE A 37 -10.50 -1.46 -7.07
CA PHE A 37 -9.11 -1.19 -6.73
C PHE A 37 -8.24 -1.17 -7.98
N ARG A 38 -7.61 -0.03 -8.27
CA ARG A 38 -6.55 0.06 -9.28
C ARG A 38 -5.37 -0.81 -8.81
N LYS A 39 -4.75 -1.58 -9.72
CA LYS A 39 -3.56 -2.41 -9.43
C LYS A 39 -3.72 -3.24 -8.14
N PRO A 40 -4.73 -4.13 -8.08
CA PRO A 40 -5.18 -4.75 -6.83
C PRO A 40 -4.12 -5.62 -6.15
N ALA A 41 -3.17 -6.18 -6.91
CA ALA A 41 -2.05 -6.93 -6.35
C ALA A 41 -1.14 -6.05 -5.47
N VAL A 42 -0.80 -4.85 -5.96
CA VAL A 42 0.02 -3.88 -5.23
C VAL A 42 -0.73 -3.37 -3.99
N PHE A 43 -2.03 -3.10 -4.12
CA PHE A 43 -2.86 -2.70 -2.99
C PHE A 43 -2.80 -3.74 -1.85
N LYS A 44 -3.04 -5.02 -2.19
CA LYS A 44 -2.99 -6.13 -1.22
C LYS A 44 -1.60 -6.30 -0.62
N ALA A 45 -0.54 -6.09 -1.38
CA ALA A 45 0.83 -6.12 -0.87
C ALA A 45 1.07 -5.03 0.19
N VAL A 46 0.64 -3.79 -0.08
CA VAL A 46 0.72 -2.69 0.91
C VAL A 46 -0.08 -3.01 2.17
N GLU A 47 -1.32 -3.49 2.04
CA GLU A 47 -2.14 -3.87 3.20
C GLU A 47 -1.50 -4.97 4.04
N ARG A 48 -0.87 -5.95 3.38
CA ARG A 48 -0.18 -7.04 4.06
C ARG A 48 1.01 -6.54 4.87
N VAL A 49 1.85 -5.68 4.29
CA VAL A 49 2.96 -5.03 5.01
C VAL A 49 2.43 -4.16 6.15
N ASN A 50 1.39 -3.38 5.90
CA ASN A 50 0.77 -2.53 6.91
C ASN A 50 0.28 -3.33 8.13
N LYS A 51 -0.39 -4.47 7.88
CA LYS A 51 -0.85 -5.38 8.94
C LYS A 51 0.33 -5.96 9.73
N TYR A 52 1.40 -6.35 9.05
CA TYR A 52 2.62 -6.84 9.69
C TYR A 52 3.28 -5.77 10.57
N VAL A 53 3.52 -4.57 10.03
CA VAL A 53 4.11 -3.45 10.77
C VAL A 53 3.26 -3.11 12.00
N LYS A 54 1.93 -3.04 11.85
CA LYS A 54 1.01 -2.78 12.95
C LYS A 54 1.12 -3.83 14.06
N LYS A 55 1.23 -5.12 13.68
CA LYS A 55 1.37 -6.23 14.63
C LYS A 55 2.72 -6.16 15.36
N SER A 56 3.82 -6.00 14.63
CA SER A 56 5.18 -5.97 15.16
C SER A 56 5.44 -4.75 16.06
N TYR A 57 4.89 -3.59 15.68
CA TYR A 57 4.93 -2.38 16.51
C TYR A 57 4.17 -2.56 17.82
N LYS A 58 2.94 -3.10 17.76
CA LYS A 58 2.13 -3.36 18.96
C LYS A 58 2.75 -4.40 19.90
N SER A 59 3.46 -5.38 19.36
CA SER A 59 4.17 -6.40 20.15
C SER A 59 5.58 -5.97 20.58
N GLN A 60 5.96 -4.70 20.37
CA GLN A 60 7.28 -4.15 20.72
C GLN A 60 8.48 -4.87 20.05
N HIS A 61 8.24 -5.60 18.96
CA HIS A 61 9.32 -6.20 18.15
C HIS A 61 9.85 -5.25 17.07
N MET A 62 9.23 -4.08 16.92
CA MET A 62 9.59 -3.05 15.97
C MET A 62 9.44 -1.68 16.63
N THR A 63 10.47 -0.86 16.52
CA THR A 63 10.44 0.53 17.01
C THR A 63 9.51 1.40 16.16
N LYS A 64 9.12 2.57 16.67
CA LYS A 64 8.30 3.51 15.91
C LYS A 64 9.06 4.02 14.68
N GLU A 65 10.36 4.27 14.84
CA GLU A 65 11.27 4.77 13.82
C GLU A 65 11.41 3.76 12.67
N GLU A 66 11.60 2.47 12.98
CA GLU A 66 11.63 1.41 11.97
C GLU A 66 10.30 1.27 11.25
N ALA A 67 9.18 1.31 11.99
CA ALA A 67 7.84 1.23 11.41
C ALA A 67 7.57 2.40 10.43
N ILE A 68 7.97 3.62 10.80
CA ILE A 68 7.87 4.80 9.95
C ILE A 68 8.76 4.64 8.70
N ARG A 69 9.99 4.17 8.85
CA ARG A 69 10.92 3.96 7.72
C ARG A 69 10.34 2.98 6.70
N ILE A 70 9.86 1.82 7.17
CA ILE A 70 9.27 0.78 6.34
C ILE A 70 8.02 1.32 5.63
N MET A 71 7.07 1.87 6.39
CA MET A 71 5.81 2.32 5.81
C MET A 71 5.99 3.52 4.87
N SER A 72 6.95 4.41 5.14
CA SER A 72 7.25 5.50 4.21
C SER A 72 7.73 4.96 2.86
N HIS A 73 8.71 4.05 2.86
CA HIS A 73 9.23 3.46 1.63
C HIS A 73 8.17 2.71 0.83
N VAL A 74 7.39 1.86 1.51
CA VAL A 74 6.29 1.09 0.91
C VAL A 74 5.26 2.01 0.26
N LEU A 75 4.83 3.07 0.96
CA LEU A 75 3.83 4.00 0.44
C LEU A 75 4.39 4.88 -0.67
N ASP A 76 5.67 5.24 -0.63
CA ASP A 76 6.32 5.97 -1.72
C ASP A 76 6.37 5.11 -2.99
N CYS A 77 6.79 3.85 -2.86
CA CYS A 77 6.76 2.89 -3.98
C CYS A 77 5.35 2.73 -4.53
N ALA A 78 4.35 2.43 -3.68
CA ALA A 78 2.98 2.22 -4.13
C ALA A 78 2.39 3.46 -4.83
N ASN A 79 2.59 4.65 -4.26
CA ASN A 79 2.08 5.87 -4.88
C ASN A 79 2.71 6.14 -6.25
N ILE A 80 4.01 5.85 -6.43
CA ILE A 80 4.68 5.98 -7.73
C ILE A 80 4.18 4.91 -8.71
N ILE A 81 4.12 3.63 -8.30
CA ILE A 81 3.60 2.52 -9.13
C ILE A 81 2.19 2.84 -9.65
N CYS A 82 1.36 3.49 -8.85
CA CYS A 82 0.01 3.87 -9.24
C CYS A 82 -0.06 4.89 -10.39
N LEU A 83 0.96 5.74 -10.51
CA LEU A 83 1.10 6.77 -11.55
C LEU A 83 1.78 6.23 -12.80
N GLU A 84 2.58 5.18 -12.67
CA GLU A 84 3.25 4.52 -13.79
C GLU A 84 2.28 3.73 -14.67
N SER A 85 2.56 3.70 -15.98
CA SER A 85 1.72 3.02 -16.96
C SER A 85 2.17 1.58 -17.20
N ASP A 86 3.48 1.34 -17.20
CA ASP A 86 4.09 0.04 -17.47
C ASP A 86 4.49 -0.65 -16.16
N THR A 87 3.53 -1.32 -15.54
CA THR A 87 3.70 -1.97 -14.23
C THR A 87 3.33 -3.44 -14.21
N ALA A 88 3.12 -4.06 -15.37
CA ALA A 88 2.63 -5.45 -15.44
C ALA A 88 3.53 -6.41 -14.64
N ALA A 89 4.86 -6.33 -14.84
CA ALA A 89 5.82 -7.15 -14.11
C ALA A 89 5.85 -6.84 -12.60
N LEU A 90 5.64 -5.58 -12.21
CA LEU A 90 5.57 -5.18 -10.80
C LEU A 90 4.29 -5.69 -10.14
N GLU A 91 3.16 -5.66 -10.86
CA GLU A 91 1.88 -6.18 -10.39
C GLU A 91 1.88 -7.69 -10.26
N GLU A 92 2.52 -8.39 -11.20
CA GLU A 92 2.75 -9.84 -11.13
C GLU A 92 3.62 -10.19 -9.90
N ALA A 93 4.78 -9.54 -9.75
CA ALA A 93 5.66 -9.77 -8.59
C ALA A 93 4.98 -9.44 -7.25
N ALA A 94 4.15 -8.38 -7.20
CA ALA A 94 3.35 -8.06 -6.02
C ALA A 94 2.26 -9.11 -5.74
N GLY A 95 1.72 -9.74 -6.79
CA GLY A 95 0.74 -10.82 -6.71
C GLY A 95 1.33 -12.12 -6.16
N ASP A 96 2.59 -12.40 -6.50
CA ASP A 96 3.33 -13.57 -6.00
C ASP A 96 3.78 -13.44 -4.54
N ALA A 97 3.82 -12.22 -4.01
CA ALA A 97 4.14 -11.93 -2.62
C ALA A 97 2.97 -12.30 -1.68
N ASN A 98 2.97 -13.53 -1.19
CA ASN A 98 1.87 -14.12 -0.41
C ASN A 98 2.01 -13.90 1.10
N THR A 99 3.24 -13.72 1.58
CA THR A 99 3.59 -13.45 2.99
C THR A 99 3.97 -11.98 3.21
N ALA A 100 4.02 -11.56 4.47
CA ALA A 100 4.37 -10.17 4.79
C ALA A 100 5.85 -9.89 4.50
N GLU A 101 6.69 -10.90 4.72
CA GLU A 101 8.12 -10.90 4.46
C GLU A 101 8.40 -10.82 2.95
N GLU A 102 7.69 -11.59 2.12
CA GLU A 102 7.79 -11.49 0.66
C GLU A 102 7.30 -10.13 0.15
N ALA A 103 6.20 -9.62 0.69
CA ALA A 103 5.68 -8.30 0.30
C ALA A 103 6.65 -7.18 0.68
N LEU A 104 7.29 -7.29 1.86
CA LEU A 104 8.34 -6.35 2.27
C LEU A 104 9.55 -6.44 1.36
N ALA A 105 10.02 -7.66 1.04
CA ALA A 105 11.13 -7.88 0.12
C ALA A 105 10.85 -7.34 -1.29
N PHE A 106 9.61 -7.47 -1.78
CA PHE A 106 9.16 -6.87 -3.02
C PHE A 106 9.38 -5.35 -3.03
N PHE A 107 8.90 -4.63 -2.00
CA PHE A 107 9.09 -3.18 -1.91
C PHE A 107 10.56 -2.80 -1.69
N ASP A 108 11.33 -3.57 -0.91
CA ASP A 108 12.75 -3.30 -0.66
C ASP A 108 13.60 -3.45 -1.93
N HIS A 109 13.20 -4.29 -2.89
CA HIS A 109 13.85 -4.40 -4.19
C HIS A 109 13.58 -3.22 -5.13
N ILE A 110 12.55 -2.42 -4.85
CA ILE A 110 12.23 -1.22 -5.64
C ILE A 110 13.15 -0.09 -5.22
N LYS A 111 13.96 0.39 -6.16
CA LYS A 111 14.81 1.56 -5.96
C LYS A 111 14.16 2.79 -6.57
N LEU A 112 13.77 3.72 -5.71
CA LEU A 112 13.29 5.03 -6.13
C LEU A 112 14.50 5.89 -6.52
N ILE A 113 14.59 6.25 -7.79
CA ILE A 113 15.62 7.17 -8.29
C ILE A 113 15.01 8.57 -8.25
N ASN A 114 15.51 9.43 -7.37
CA ASN A 114 15.21 10.86 -7.46
C ASN A 114 15.91 11.40 -8.71
N VAL A 115 15.10 11.80 -9.70
CA VAL A 115 15.57 12.54 -10.88
C VAL A 115 15.67 14.02 -10.55
#